data_AF-A0A3N5LQV8-F1
#
_entry.id   AF-A0A3N5LQV8-F1
#
_cell.length_a   1.000
_cell.length_b   1.000
_cell.length_c   1.000
_cell.angle_alpha   90.00
_cell.angle_beta   90.00
_cell.angle_gamma   90.00
#
_symmetry.space_group_name_H-M   'P 1'
#
loop_
_entity.id
_entity.type
_entity.pdbx_description
1 polymer ?
#
loop_
_entity_poly.entity_id
_entity_poly.type
_entity_poly.pdbx_seq_one_letter_code
_entity_poly.pdbx_strand_id
1 'polypeptide(L)'
;MRLAYRNLFQNKTRLGMSLGGVAMAVMLILILNGFLDGLYRQITAYLDHTPGTLIVAQEDVVNLLGATSLLPAGILSQVESLRGVEEATPILSQFVILDLHEKKQPAYMIG
;
A
#
# COMPACT_ATOMS: atom_id res chain seq x y z
N MET A 1 32.60 -34.29 2.44
CA MET A 1 31.14 -34.09 2.31
C MET A 1 30.29 -35.25 2.85
N ARG A 2 30.56 -36.52 2.52
CA ARG A 2 29.72 -37.68 2.92
C ARG A 2 29.48 -37.86 4.43
N LEU A 3 30.45 -37.47 5.28
CA LEU A 3 30.37 -37.54 6.74
C LEU A 3 29.42 -36.50 7.35
N ALA A 4 29.35 -35.29 6.77
CA ALA A 4 28.48 -34.22 7.24
C ALA A 4 27.00 -34.60 7.08
N TYR A 5 26.63 -35.14 5.91
CA TYR A 5 25.27 -35.66 5.68
C TYR A 5 24.92 -36.82 6.63
N ARG A 6 25.87 -37.73 6.91
CA ARG A 6 25.61 -38.89 7.78
C ARG A 6 25.38 -38.48 9.24
N ASN A 7 26.04 -37.42 9.70
CA ASN A 7 25.82 -36.82 11.03
C ASN A 7 24.49 -36.04 11.07
N LEU A 8 24.15 -35.32 9.99
CA LEU A 8 22.88 -34.60 9.85
C LEU A 8 21.66 -35.53 9.96
N PHE A 9 21.74 -36.72 9.34
CA PHE A 9 20.66 -37.71 9.33
C PHE A 9 20.67 -38.67 10.53
N GLN A 10 21.66 -38.60 11.43
CA GLN A 10 21.65 -39.36 12.68
C GLN A 10 20.59 -38.82 13.65
N ASN A 11 20.37 -37.50 13.69
CA ASN A 11 19.39 -36.85 14.55
C ASN A 11 18.26 -36.20 13.72
N LYS A 12 17.47 -37.04 13.05
CA LYS A 12 16.38 -36.61 12.14
C LYS A 12 15.34 -35.70 12.80
N THR A 13 15.05 -35.92 14.08
CA THR A 13 14.10 -35.08 14.85
C THR A 13 14.66 -33.68 15.10
N ARG A 14 15.90 -33.57 15.57
CA ARG A 14 16.58 -32.28 15.78
C ARG A 14 16.72 -31.51 14.46
N LEU A 15 17.08 -32.21 13.38
CA LEU A 15 17.15 -31.63 12.04
C LEU A 15 15.78 -31.12 11.58
N GLY A 16 14.74 -31.96 11.68
CA GLY A 16 13.38 -31.60 11.29
C GLY A 16 12.85 -30.39 12.06
N MET A 17 13.05 -30.33 13.37
CA MET A 17 12.64 -29.18 14.19
C MET A 17 13.41 -27.90 13.84
N SER A 18 14.72 -28.01 13.60
CA SER A 18 15.55 -26.84 13.24
C SER A 18 15.19 -26.30 11.86
N LEU A 19 15.06 -27.20 10.86
CA LEU A 19 14.65 -26.83 9.52
C LEU A 19 13.22 -26.28 9.49
N GLY A 20 12.31 -26.90 10.24
CA GLY A 20 10.93 -26.43 10.38
C GLY A 20 10.85 -25.03 10.97
N GLY A 21 11.59 -24.77 12.05
CA GLY A 21 11.65 -23.43 12.65
C GLY A 21 12.16 -22.36 11.69
N VAL A 22 13.27 -22.63 10.99
CA VAL A 22 13.82 -21.70 9.98
C VAL A 22 12.84 -21.51 8.82
N ALA A 23 12.24 -22.59 8.31
CA ALA A 23 11.28 -22.52 7.22
C ALA A 23 10.04 -21.69 7.60
N MET A 24 9.51 -21.85 8.82
CA MET A 24 8.39 -21.06 9.33
C MET A 24 8.77 -19.58 9.49
N ALA A 25 9.96 -19.28 9.99
CA ALA A 25 10.43 -17.89 10.11
C ALA A 25 10.54 -17.23 8.72
N VAL A 26 11.14 -17.92 7.75
CA VAL A 26 11.24 -17.43 6.36
C VAL A 26 9.86 -17.27 5.73
N MET A 27 8.96 -18.25 5.91
CA MET A 27 7.58 -18.18 5.43
C MET A 27 6.86 -16.94 5.98
N LEU A 28 6.97 -16.69 7.29
CA LEU A 28 6.35 -15.53 7.91
C LEU A 28 6.89 -14.21 7.34
N ILE A 29 8.21 -14.12 7.14
CA ILE A 29 8.85 -12.95 6.51
C ILE A 29 8.29 -12.72 5.10
N LEU A 30 8.20 -13.78 4.29
CA LEU A 30 7.66 -13.69 2.92
C LEU A 30 6.20 -13.28 2.90
N ILE A 31 5.37 -13.84 3.79
CA ILE A 31 3.96 -13.47 3.93
C ILE A 31 3.83 -11.99 4.29
N LEU A 32 4.59 -11.52 5.28
CA LEU A 32 4.52 -10.13 5.71
C LEU A 32 4.97 -9.17 4.61
N ASN A 33 6.06 -9.49 3.91
CA ASN A 33 6.54 -8.67 2.80
C ASN A 33 5.52 -8.62 1.66
N GLY A 34 4.99 -9.77 1.24
CA GLY A 34 3.99 -9.83 0.18
C GLY A 34 2.70 -9.09 0.54
N PHE A 35 2.29 -9.18 1.81
CA PHE A 35 1.15 -8.40 2.32
C PHE A 35 1.41 -6.90 2.26
N LEU A 36 2.57 -6.45 2.74
CA LEU A 36 2.93 -5.04 2.77
C LEU A 36 3.06 -4.45 1.35
N ASP A 37 3.68 -5.19 0.43
CA ASP A 37 3.78 -4.81 -0.99
C ASP A 37 2.39 -4.70 -1.63
N GLY A 38 1.50 -5.66 -1.36
CA GLY A 38 0.12 -5.63 -1.83
C GLY A 38 -0.66 -4.43 -1.28
N LEU A 39 -0.47 -4.12 0.01
CA LEU A 39 -1.09 -2.97 0.66
C LEU A 39 -0.60 -1.65 0.05
N TYR A 40 0.71 -1.49 -0.20
CA TYR A 40 1.24 -0.30 -0.86
C TYR A 40 0.70 -0.12 -2.27
N ARG A 41 0.71 -1.19 -3.08
CA ARG A 41 0.12 -1.16 -4.44
C ARG A 41 -1.34 -0.74 -4.44
N GLN A 42 -2.11 -1.18 -3.44
CA GLN A 42 -3.52 -0.82 -3.33
C GLN A 42 -3.72 0.64 -2.92
N ILE A 43 -2.88 1.16 -2.01
CA ILE A 43 -2.96 2.55 -1.53
C ILE A 43 -2.53 3.55 -2.61
N THR A 44 -1.50 3.22 -3.39
CA THR A 44 -0.99 4.09 -4.46
C THR A 44 -1.75 3.91 -5.77
N ALA A 45 -2.61 2.90 -5.89
CA ALA A 45 -3.29 2.54 -7.14
C ALA A 45 -3.95 3.72 -7.86
N TYR A 46 -4.60 4.64 -7.13
CA TYR A 46 -5.21 5.82 -7.72
C TYR A 46 -4.14 6.74 -8.36
N LEU A 47 -3.08 7.04 -7.63
CA LEU A 47 -1.98 7.88 -8.12
C LEU A 47 -1.21 7.22 -9.27
N ASP A 48 -1.01 5.90 -9.20
CA ASP A 48 -0.28 5.15 -10.21
C ASP A 48 -1.03 5.06 -11.56
N HIS A 49 -2.36 5.26 -11.56
CA HIS A 49 -3.20 5.15 -12.76
C HIS A 49 -3.92 6.44 -13.16
N THR A 50 -3.82 7.51 -12.38
CA THR A 50 -4.37 8.82 -12.74
C THR A 50 -3.41 9.54 -13.70
N PRO A 51 -3.90 10.05 -14.85
CA PRO A 51 -3.09 10.90 -15.72
C PRO A 51 -2.84 12.24 -15.04
N GLY A 52 -1.64 12.45 -14.55
CA GLY A 52 -1.23 13.71 -13.90
C GLY A 52 0.24 13.66 -13.49
N THR A 53 0.92 14.79 -13.56
CA THR A 53 2.36 14.87 -13.22
C THR A 53 2.59 15.44 -11.82
N LEU A 54 1.68 16.26 -11.31
CA LEU A 54 1.80 16.94 -10.02
C LEU A 54 0.49 16.85 -9.23
N ILE A 55 0.63 16.73 -7.91
CA ILE A 55 -0.48 16.86 -6.96
C ILE A 55 -0.30 18.17 -6.21
N VAL A 56 -1.36 18.96 -6.14
CA VAL A 56 -1.42 20.15 -5.28
C VAL A 56 -2.15 19.78 -4.01
N ALA A 57 -1.49 19.95 -2.87
CA ALA A 57 -2.03 19.69 -1.55
C ALA A 57 -1.65 20.82 -0.57
N GLN A 58 -2.33 20.88 0.56
CA GLN A 58 -1.96 21.75 1.67
C GLN A 58 -0.52 21.44 2.13
N GLU A 59 0.18 22.46 2.63
CA GLU A 59 1.50 22.29 3.24
C GLU A 59 1.49 21.16 4.30
N ASP A 60 2.60 20.40 4.35
CA ASP A 60 2.80 19.20 5.16
C ASP A 60 1.91 17.98 4.84
N VAL A 61 0.98 18.07 3.88
CA VAL A 61 0.18 16.92 3.42
C VAL A 61 0.93 16.16 2.32
N VAL A 62 1.54 15.03 2.69
CA VAL A 62 2.38 14.21 1.79
C VAL A 62 1.73 12.91 1.32
N ASN A 63 0.49 12.65 1.72
CA ASN A 63 -0.26 11.45 1.34
C ASN A 63 -1.76 11.76 1.24
N LEU A 64 -2.48 10.91 0.51
CA LEU A 64 -3.94 10.99 0.45
C LEU A 64 -4.57 10.19 1.60
N LEU A 65 -3.97 9.08 2.03
CA LEU A 65 -4.54 8.21 3.04
C LEU A 65 -4.08 8.54 4.47
N GLY A 66 -5.00 9.08 5.28
CA GLY A 66 -4.75 9.36 6.71
C GLY A 66 -4.33 10.79 7.01
N ALA A 67 -4.12 11.61 5.97
CA ALA A 67 -4.05 13.06 6.07
C ALA A 67 -5.30 13.70 5.47
N THR A 68 -5.53 14.98 5.78
CA THR A 68 -6.63 15.77 5.22
C THR A 68 -6.06 17.07 4.67
N SER A 69 -6.26 17.32 3.38
CA SER A 69 -5.89 18.56 2.70
C SER A 69 -7.16 19.36 2.41
N LEU A 70 -7.30 20.54 3.01
CA LEU A 70 -8.44 21.44 2.79
C LEU A 70 -7.97 22.66 2.03
N LEU A 71 -8.11 22.62 0.70
CA LEU A 71 -7.72 23.75 -0.13
C LEU A 71 -8.84 24.80 -0.19
N PRO A 72 -8.51 26.11 -0.21
CA PRO A 72 -9.49 27.18 -0.34
C PRO A 72 -10.33 27.08 -1.62
N ALA A 73 -11.55 27.61 -1.56
CA ALA A 73 -12.37 27.80 -2.75
C ALA A 73 -11.63 28.67 -3.78
N GLY A 74 -11.63 28.25 -5.05
CA GLY A 74 -10.96 28.96 -6.14
C GLY A 74 -9.50 28.55 -6.39
N ILE A 75 -8.93 27.63 -5.60
CA ILE A 75 -7.58 27.11 -5.87
C ILE A 75 -7.49 26.45 -7.25
N LEU A 76 -8.57 25.76 -7.67
CA LEU A 76 -8.64 25.07 -8.96
C LEU A 76 -8.41 26.06 -10.11
N SER A 77 -9.17 27.15 -10.14
CA SER A 77 -9.03 28.20 -11.14
C SER A 77 -7.68 28.90 -11.09
N GLN A 78 -7.07 29.04 -9.90
CA GLN A 78 -5.71 29.57 -9.78
C GLN A 78 -4.69 28.63 -10.43
N VAL A 79 -4.78 27.33 -10.16
CA VAL A 79 -3.89 26.32 -10.75
C VAL A 79 -4.07 26.25 -12.27
N GLU A 80 -5.31 26.20 -12.77
CA GLU A 80 -5.61 26.21 -14.21
C GLU A 80 -5.08 27.45 -14.92
N SER A 81 -4.99 28.60 -14.23
CA SER A 81 -4.46 29.83 -14.81
C SER A 81 -2.92 29.85 -14.95
N LEU A 82 -2.22 28.90 -14.33
CA LEU A 82 -0.76 28.83 -14.39
C LEU A 82 -0.29 28.41 -15.78
N ARG A 83 0.71 29.12 -16.30
CA ARG A 83 1.33 28.78 -17.58
C ARG A 83 1.94 27.38 -17.52
N GLY A 84 1.54 26.51 -18.44
CA GLY A 84 2.04 25.14 -18.54
C GLY A 84 1.13 24.09 -17.90
N VAL A 85 0.03 24.50 -17.26
CA VAL A 85 -1.06 23.60 -16.85
C VAL A 85 -2.00 23.42 -18.04
N GLU A 86 -2.14 22.18 -18.51
CA GLU A 86 -3.10 21.82 -19.55
C GLU A 86 -4.50 21.60 -18.97
N GLU A 87 -4.56 20.86 -17.85
CA GLU A 87 -5.78 20.52 -17.13
C GLU A 87 -5.47 20.40 -15.63
N ALA A 88 -6.43 20.74 -14.78
CA ALA A 88 -6.39 20.43 -13.36
C ALA A 88 -7.71 19.75 -12.95
N THR A 89 -7.60 18.61 -12.25
CA THR A 89 -8.76 17.86 -11.78
C THR A 89 -8.81 17.91 -10.26
N PRO A 90 -9.94 18.31 -9.64
CA PRO A 90 -10.08 18.25 -8.19
C PRO A 90 -10.11 16.80 -7.71
N ILE A 91 -9.50 16.53 -6.55
CA ILE A 91 -9.54 15.21 -5.91
C ILE A 91 -10.29 15.35 -4.59
N LEU A 92 -11.38 14.60 -4.44
CA LEU A 92 -12.08 14.41 -3.17
C LEU A 92 -11.75 13.01 -2.63
N SER A 93 -11.39 12.95 -1.36
CA SER A 93 -11.03 11.69 -0.72
C SER A 93 -11.72 11.56 0.64
N GLN A 94 -12.50 10.49 0.84
CA GLN A 94 -13.34 10.32 2.02
C GLN A 94 -13.46 8.85 2.46
N PHE A 95 -13.46 8.63 3.77
CA PHE A 95 -13.90 7.36 4.36
C PHE A 95 -15.42 7.27 4.34
N VAL A 96 -15.93 6.22 3.70
CA VAL A 96 -17.36 5.93 3.59
C VAL A 96 -17.63 4.52 4.10
N ILE A 97 -18.87 4.24 4.50
CA ILE A 97 -19.33 2.88 4.78
C ILE A 97 -20.37 2.54 3.71
N LEU A 98 -20.03 1.60 2.84
CA LEU A 98 -20.90 1.13 1.79
C LEU A 98 -21.73 -0.05 2.30
N ASP A 99 -23.00 -0.13 1.91
CA ASP A 99 -23.78 -1.37 2.02
C ASP A 99 -23.57 -2.18 0.76
N LEU A 100 -22.76 -3.22 0.84
CA LEU A 100 -22.48 -4.14 -0.25
C LEU A 100 -22.92 -5.53 0.15
N HIS A 101 -23.84 -6.13 -0.61
CA HIS A 101 -24.36 -7.49 -0.35
C HIS A 101 -24.87 -7.66 1.09
N GLU A 102 -25.69 -6.71 1.55
CA GLU A 102 -26.25 -6.66 2.93
C GLU A 102 -25.18 -6.60 4.04
N LYS A 103 -23.95 -6.20 3.70
CA LYS A 103 -22.85 -6.00 4.66
C LYS A 103 -22.34 -4.56 4.61
N LYS A 104 -22.14 -3.99 5.81
CA LYS A 104 -21.44 -2.72 5.99
C LYS A 104 -19.96 -2.93 5.72
N GLN A 105 -19.45 -2.28 4.68
CA GLN A 105 -18.05 -2.36 4.29
C GLN A 105 -17.43 -0.96 4.31
N PRO A 106 -16.45 -0.69 5.19
CA PRO A 106 -15.70 0.55 5.13
C PRO A 106 -14.89 0.60 3.84
N ALA A 107 -14.92 1.75 3.16
CA ALA A 107 -14.17 2.00 1.95
C ALA A 107 -13.55 3.39 2.02
N TYR A 108 -12.39 3.53 1.38
CA TYR A 108 -11.78 4.84 1.13
C TYR A 108 -12.05 5.21 -0.32
N MET A 109 -12.91 6.19 -0.52
CA MET A 109 -13.34 6.64 -1.84
C MET A 109 -12.49 7.83 -2.27
N ILE A 110 -11.97 7.78 -3.49
CA ILE A 110 -11.18 8.85 -4.12
C ILE A 110 -11.78 9.13 -5.50
N GLY A 111 -12.02 10.41 -5.83
CA GLY A 111 -12.51 10.83 -7.14
C GLY A 111 -12.89 12.30 -7.21
#